data_AF-A0A1J8Q9P3-F1
#
_entry.id   AF-A0A1J8Q9P3-F1
#
_cell.length_a   1.000
_cell.length_b   1.000
_cell.length_c   1.000
_cell.angle_alpha   90.00
_cell.angle_beta   90.00
_cell.angle_gamma   90.00
#
_symmetry.space_group_name_H-M   'P 1'
#
loop_
_entity.id
_entity.type
_entity.pdbx_description
1 polymer ?
#
loop_
_entity_poly.entity_id
_entity_poly.type
_entity_poly.pdbx_seq_one_letter_code
_entity_poly.pdbx_strand_id
1 'polypeptide(L)'
;MFPNIPQENIRYDLLRTGSVEITSNKILERGYLDVPPPAYFTLYPRTAATQQARQAAPQAQTTGLPQNPKDNLISRYKLQDRVATPTFSMQDDDASSKANWEDTSEKREASLQERKTKMILAARQRLLAQQAQKEGAGASS
;
A
#
# COMPACT_ATOMS: atom_id res chain seq x y z
N MET A 1 -2.39 13.95 5.04
CA MET A 1 -3.36 14.98 4.59
C MET A 1 -4.71 14.34 4.41
N PHE A 2 -5.80 15.12 4.44
CA PHE A 2 -7.18 14.64 4.42
C PHE A 2 -7.73 14.55 2.98
N PRO A 3 -7.66 13.41 2.28
CA PRO A 3 -8.05 13.30 0.86
C PRO A 3 -9.58 13.36 0.65
N ASN A 4 -10.35 13.11 1.71
CA ASN A 4 -11.81 13.08 1.65
C ASN A 4 -12.43 14.46 1.84
N ILE A 5 -11.67 15.45 2.31
CA ILE A 5 -12.16 16.80 2.58
C ILE A 5 -11.82 17.70 1.36
N PRO A 6 -12.80 18.43 0.81
CA PRO A 6 -12.54 19.36 -0.29
C PRO A 6 -11.50 20.42 0.10
N GLN A 7 -10.54 20.69 -0.78
CA GLN A 7 -9.49 21.68 -0.51
C GLN A 7 -10.05 23.09 -0.25
N GLU A 8 -11.18 23.43 -0.85
CA GLU A 8 -11.84 24.73 -0.65
C GLU A 8 -12.33 24.90 0.78
N ASN A 9 -12.86 23.84 1.39
CA ASN A 9 -13.32 23.88 2.78
C ASN A 9 -12.13 24.03 3.73
N ILE A 10 -11.02 23.33 3.44
CA ILE A 10 -9.78 23.45 4.21
C ILE A 10 -9.23 24.87 4.12
N ARG A 11 -9.16 25.43 2.91
CA ARG A 11 -8.67 26.80 2.70
C ARG A 11 -9.57 27.83 3.39
N TYR A 12 -10.88 27.64 3.34
CA TYR A 12 -11.82 28.52 4.03
C TYR A 12 -11.67 28.48 5.56
N ASP A 13 -11.58 27.30 6.17
CA ASP A 13 -11.39 27.18 7.63
C ASP A 13 -10.02 27.70 8.07
N LEU A 14 -8.97 27.51 7.24
CA LEU A 14 -7.65 28.10 7.47
C LEU A 14 -7.68 29.63 7.44
N LEU A 15 -8.45 30.26 6.54
CA LEU A 15 -8.60 31.71 6.51
C LEU A 15 -9.30 32.25 7.76
N ARG A 16 -10.19 31.46 8.38
CA ARG A 16 -10.91 31.85 9.60
C ARG A 16 -10.10 31.60 10.87
N THR A 17 -9.42 30.46 10.95
CA THR A 17 -8.69 30.03 12.16
C THR A 17 -7.24 30.47 12.19
N GLY A 18 -6.59 30.61 11.02
CA GLY A 18 -5.17 30.96 10.88
C GLY A 18 -4.19 29.87 11.34
N SER A 19 -4.67 28.70 11.79
CA SER A 19 -3.82 27.62 12.30
C SER A 19 -4.19 26.27 11.68
N VAL A 20 -3.15 25.58 11.21
CA VAL A 20 -3.25 24.23 10.63
C VAL A 20 -3.60 23.20 11.71
N GLU A 21 -3.14 23.39 12.93
CA GLU A 21 -3.39 22.48 14.06
C GLU A 21 -4.87 22.49 14.44
N ILE A 22 -5.47 23.68 14.56
CA ILE A 22 -6.90 23.86 14.89
C ILE A 22 -7.77 23.27 13.76
N THR A 23 -7.43 23.57 12.51
CA THR A 23 -8.16 23.04 11.34
C THR A 23 -8.09 21.51 11.30
N SER A 24 -6.91 20.93 11.57
CA SER A 24 -6.71 19.48 11.58
C SER A 24 -7.47 18.81 12.72
N ASN A 25 -7.46 19.38 13.93
CA ASN A 25 -8.23 18.87 15.06
C ASN A 25 -9.73 18.90 14.78
N LYS A 26 -10.27 20.00 14.21
CA LYS A 26 -11.68 20.04 13.78
C LYS A 26 -12.03 18.93 12.79
N ILE A 27 -11.16 18.68 11.81
CA ILE A 27 -11.38 17.61 10.83
C ILE A 27 -11.37 16.25 11.52
N LEU A 28 -10.47 16.00 12.46
CA LEU A 28 -10.39 14.74 13.19
C LEU A 28 -11.58 14.53 14.14
N GLU A 29 -12.03 15.58 14.83
CA GLU A 29 -13.15 15.52 15.77
C GLU A 29 -14.50 15.42 15.07
N ARG A 30 -14.73 16.22 14.03
CA ARG A 30 -16.05 16.34 13.39
C ARG A 30 -16.17 15.50 12.11
N GLY A 31 -15.04 15.17 11.47
CA GLY A 31 -15.01 14.46 10.19
C GLY A 31 -15.36 15.32 8.98
N TYR A 32 -15.71 16.60 9.16
CA TYR A 32 -16.06 17.54 8.09
C TYR A 32 -15.72 18.99 8.47
N LEU A 33 -15.74 19.87 7.47
CA LEU A 33 -15.55 21.32 7.61
C LEU A 33 -16.72 22.07 6.98
N ASP A 34 -16.99 23.27 7.49
CA ASP A 34 -18.03 24.16 6.97
C ASP A 34 -17.80 24.46 5.49
N VAL A 35 -18.89 24.47 4.74
CA VAL A 35 -18.86 24.78 3.31
C VAL A 35 -18.69 26.30 3.14
N PRO A 36 -17.70 26.74 2.33
CA PRO A 36 -17.52 28.17 2.08
C PRO A 36 -18.74 28.80 1.39
N PRO A 37 -19.12 30.04 1.75
CA PRO A 37 -20.23 30.75 1.12
C PRO A 37 -19.93 31.09 -0.36
N PRO A 38 -20.95 31.32 -1.21
CA PRO A 38 -20.73 31.60 -2.64
C PRO A 38 -19.79 32.77 -2.94
N ALA A 39 -19.80 33.81 -2.10
CA ALA A 39 -18.91 34.97 -2.23
C ALA A 39 -17.42 34.63 -2.07
N TYR A 40 -17.08 33.52 -1.40
CA TYR A 40 -15.70 33.07 -1.29
C TYR A 40 -15.12 32.73 -2.68
N PHE A 41 -15.93 32.12 -3.55
CA PHE A 41 -15.50 31.67 -4.87
C PHE A 41 -15.28 32.80 -5.87
N THR A 42 -15.75 34.02 -5.57
CA THR A 42 -15.45 35.19 -6.41
C THR A 42 -14.03 35.70 -6.17
N LEU A 43 -13.53 35.59 -4.93
CA LEU A 43 -12.17 35.96 -4.55
C LEU A 43 -11.17 34.83 -4.84
N TYR A 44 -11.61 33.60 -4.64
CA TYR A 44 -10.82 32.40 -4.81
C TYR A 44 -11.51 31.48 -5.81
N PRO A 45 -11.27 31.69 -7.13
CA PRO A 45 -11.86 30.84 -8.15
C PRO A 45 -11.39 29.40 -7.92
N ARG A 46 -12.35 28.47 -7.97
CA ARG A 46 -12.06 27.04 -7.90
C ARG A 46 -11.12 26.73 -9.06
N THR A 47 -9.87 26.40 -8.74
CA THR A 47 -9.04 25.75 -9.74
C THR A 47 -9.75 24.43 -10.05
N ALA A 48 -10.10 24.20 -11.31
CA ALA A 48 -10.46 22.88 -11.75
C ALA A 48 -9.20 22.03 -11.57
N ALA A 49 -8.96 21.56 -10.35
CA ALA A 49 -8.14 20.40 -10.12
C ALA A 49 -8.72 19.39 -11.09
N THR A 50 -7.90 19.00 -12.08
CA THR A 50 -8.13 17.80 -12.84
C THR A 50 -8.62 16.81 -11.82
N GLN A 51 -9.90 16.43 -11.94
CA GLN A 51 -10.38 15.27 -11.26
C GLN A 51 -9.47 14.18 -11.80
N GLN A 52 -8.39 13.88 -11.07
CA GLN A 52 -7.86 12.55 -11.05
C GLN A 52 -9.09 11.76 -10.69
N ALA A 53 -9.73 11.23 -11.74
CA ALA A 53 -10.93 10.45 -11.64
C ALA A 53 -10.67 9.54 -10.45
N ARG A 54 -11.54 9.66 -9.44
CA ARG A 54 -11.59 8.68 -8.38
C ARG A 54 -11.73 7.36 -9.13
N GLN A 55 -10.63 6.64 -9.25
CA GLN A 55 -10.68 5.21 -9.42
C GLN A 55 -11.43 4.80 -8.16
N ALA A 56 -12.74 4.58 -8.31
CA ALA A 56 -13.51 3.86 -7.32
C ALA A 56 -12.63 2.67 -6.98
N ALA A 57 -12.22 2.57 -5.71
CA ALA A 57 -11.61 1.34 -5.24
C ALA A 57 -12.60 0.25 -5.67
N PRO A 58 -12.21 -0.68 -6.56
CA PRO A 58 -13.10 -1.76 -6.85
C PRO A 58 -13.34 -2.43 -5.50
N GLN A 59 -14.60 -2.49 -5.08
CA GLN A 59 -15.01 -3.62 -4.26
C GLN A 59 -14.36 -4.83 -4.89
N ALA A 60 -13.64 -5.61 -4.09
CA ALA A 60 -12.94 -6.81 -4.54
C ALA A 60 -13.98 -7.84 -5.03
N GLN A 61 -14.59 -7.56 -6.17
CA GLN A 61 -15.06 -8.54 -7.10
C GLN A 61 -13.80 -9.01 -7.80
N THR A 62 -13.55 -10.30 -7.67
CA THR A 62 -12.49 -11.02 -8.36
C THR A 62 -12.80 -11.06 -9.87
N THR A 63 -12.78 -9.90 -10.53
CA THR A 63 -12.81 -9.83 -11.99
C THR A 63 -11.37 -9.87 -12.45
N GLY A 64 -11.01 -10.98 -13.10
CA GLY A 64 -9.65 -11.33 -13.50
C GLY A 64 -8.89 -10.17 -14.10
N LEU A 65 -7.71 -9.90 -13.53
CA LEU A 65 -6.71 -9.04 -14.15
C LEU A 65 -6.44 -9.55 -15.57
N PRO A 66 -6.14 -8.66 -16.55
CA PRO A 66 -5.56 -9.11 -17.81
C PRO A 66 -4.34 -9.96 -17.46
N GLN A 67 -4.34 -11.21 -17.93
CA GLN A 67 -3.23 -12.14 -17.81
C GLN A 67 -2.06 -11.60 -18.64
N ASN A 68 -1.41 -10.54 -18.17
CA ASN A 68 -0.03 -10.27 -18.54
C ASN A 68 0.71 -11.58 -18.23
N PRO A 69 1.53 -12.13 -19.16
CA PRO A 69 2.15 -13.45 -19.00
C PRO A 69 2.69 -13.55 -17.57
N LYS A 70 2.30 -14.61 -16.86
CA LYS A 70 2.46 -14.78 -15.41
C LYS A 70 3.91 -14.56 -14.99
N ASP A 71 4.25 -13.29 -14.80
CA ASP A 71 5.62 -12.90 -14.52
C ASP A 71 5.84 -13.23 -13.05
N ASN A 72 6.54 -14.34 -12.82
CA ASN A 72 6.73 -14.91 -11.50
C ASN A 72 7.43 -13.89 -10.60
N LEU A 73 7.06 -13.86 -9.31
CA LEU A 73 7.70 -12.97 -8.33
C LEU A 73 9.22 -13.17 -8.30
N ILE A 74 9.71 -14.39 -8.53
CA ILE A 74 11.14 -14.68 -8.68
C ILE A 74 11.76 -13.89 -9.84
N SER A 75 11.11 -13.87 -11.00
CA SER A 75 11.60 -13.13 -12.19
C SER A 75 11.55 -11.62 -11.97
N ARG A 76 10.46 -11.10 -11.40
CA ARG A 76 10.29 -9.66 -11.11
C ARG A 76 11.35 -9.12 -10.16
N TYR A 77 11.70 -9.90 -9.14
CA TYR A 77 12.70 -9.51 -8.14
C TYR A 77 14.11 -10.06 -8.44
N LYS A 78 14.32 -10.64 -9.63
CA LYS A 78 15.61 -11.22 -10.05
C LYS A 78 16.20 -12.19 -9.01
N LEU A 79 15.37 -13.06 -8.43
CA LEU A 79 15.73 -13.98 -7.34
C LEU A 79 16.17 -15.36 -7.83
N GLN A 80 16.40 -15.55 -9.13
CA GLN A 80 16.77 -16.86 -9.71
C GLN A 80 18.01 -17.48 -9.06
N ASP A 81 19.06 -16.68 -8.84
CA ASP A 81 20.32 -17.16 -8.26
C ASP A 81 20.15 -17.61 -6.80
N ARG A 82 19.29 -16.90 -6.04
CA ARG A 82 19.01 -17.20 -4.62
C ARG A 82 18.18 -18.45 -4.41
N VAL A 83 17.39 -18.84 -5.42
CA VAL A 83 16.62 -20.09 -5.39
C VAL A 83 17.53 -21.29 -5.66
N ALA A 84 18.52 -21.12 -6.54
CA ALA A 84 19.47 -22.17 -6.86
C ALA A 84 20.38 -22.51 -5.67
N THR A 85 20.60 -21.56 -4.76
CA THR A 85 21.35 -21.77 -3.51
C THR A 85 20.45 -22.26 -2.37
N PRO A 86 20.62 -23.48 -1.84
CA PRO A 86 19.75 -24.06 -0.82
C PRO A 86 19.97 -23.52 0.61
N THR A 87 20.62 -22.36 0.77
CA THR A 87 20.99 -21.79 2.08
C THR A 87 19.84 -21.10 2.83
N PHE A 88 18.62 -21.11 2.30
CA PHE A 88 17.47 -20.41 2.90
C PHE A 88 16.59 -21.36 3.73
N SER A 89 16.79 -21.36 5.05
CA SER A 89 16.08 -22.20 6.03
C SER A 89 14.73 -21.58 6.43
N MET A 90 13.71 -22.42 6.67
CA MET A 90 12.34 -22.01 7.04
C MET A 90 12.19 -21.34 8.43
N GLN A 91 13.29 -21.13 9.17
CA GLN A 91 13.23 -20.70 10.56
C GLN A 91 13.05 -19.17 10.73
N ASP A 92 13.17 -18.38 9.66
CA ASP A 92 13.17 -16.91 9.70
C ASP A 92 11.81 -16.27 9.35
N ASP A 93 10.68 -16.94 9.62
CA ASP A 93 9.33 -16.39 9.42
C ASP A 93 9.01 -15.24 10.40
N ASP A 94 9.87 -15.00 11.40
CA ASP A 94 9.73 -13.94 12.41
C ASP A 94 10.21 -12.55 11.93
N ALA A 95 10.59 -12.41 10.65
CA ALA A 95 11.07 -11.13 10.10
C ALA A 95 10.00 -10.01 10.05
N SER A 96 8.74 -10.32 10.38
CA SER A 96 7.64 -9.36 10.47
C SER A 96 7.49 -8.72 11.86
N SER A 97 7.96 -9.36 12.93
CA SER A 97 7.54 -9.00 14.29
C SER A 97 8.39 -7.90 14.97
N LYS A 98 9.60 -7.60 14.45
CA LYS A 98 10.52 -6.59 15.05
C LYS A 98 11.22 -5.72 14.01
N ALA A 99 10.45 -5.10 13.13
CA ALA A 99 10.98 -4.18 12.13
C ALA A 99 11.37 -2.83 12.76
N ASN A 100 12.63 -2.67 13.15
CA ASN A 100 13.15 -1.35 13.50
C ASN A 100 13.13 -0.45 12.26
N TRP A 101 12.61 0.77 12.38
CA TRP A 101 12.63 1.73 11.27
C TRP A 101 14.05 2.26 11.12
N GLU A 102 14.65 2.07 9.95
CA GLU A 102 15.98 2.59 9.65
C GLU A 102 15.96 4.11 9.52
N ASP A 103 17.04 4.76 9.98
CA ASP A 103 17.17 6.22 10.05
C ASP A 103 17.32 6.89 8.68
N THR A 104 17.94 6.22 7.71
CA THR A 104 18.15 6.75 6.35
C THR A 104 17.23 6.08 5.33
N SER A 105 16.89 6.81 4.26
CA SER A 105 16.01 6.33 3.19
C SER A 105 16.57 5.09 2.50
N GLU A 106 17.88 5.10 2.23
CA GLU A 106 18.60 4.04 1.53
C GLU A 106 18.61 2.75 2.34
N LYS A 107 18.86 2.85 3.66
CA LYS A 107 18.85 1.69 4.57
C LYS A 107 17.45 1.11 4.70
N ARG A 108 16.42 1.97 4.76
CA ARG A 108 15.02 1.54 4.83
C ARG A 108 14.62 0.81 3.56
N GLU A 109 15.01 1.33 2.39
CA GLU A 109 14.75 0.65 1.13
C GLU A 109 15.43 -0.72 1.07
N ALA A 110 16.72 -0.80 1.43
CA ALA A 110 17.46 -2.05 1.48
C ALA A 110 16.79 -3.08 2.41
N SER A 111 16.40 -2.67 3.62
CA SER A 111 15.70 -3.51 4.60
C SER A 111 14.35 -4.02 4.06
N LEU A 112 13.57 -3.16 3.39
CA LEU A 112 12.31 -3.55 2.78
C LEU A 112 12.51 -4.51 1.60
N GLN A 113 13.51 -4.27 0.76
CA GLN A 113 13.86 -5.16 -0.34
C GLN A 113 14.25 -6.52 0.22
N GLU A 114 15.12 -6.57 1.23
CA GLU A 114 15.52 -7.82 1.89
C GLU A 114 14.31 -8.58 2.41
N ARG A 115 13.42 -7.94 3.19
CA ARG A 115 12.20 -8.60 3.72
C ARG A 115 11.31 -9.14 2.60
N LYS A 116 11.13 -8.39 1.51
CA LYS A 116 10.37 -8.86 0.33
C LYS A 116 11.01 -10.10 -0.27
N THR A 117 12.35 -10.12 -0.43
CA THR A 117 13.04 -11.30 -0.97
C THR A 117 12.86 -12.53 -0.07
N LYS A 118 13.00 -12.37 1.25
CA LYS A 118 12.81 -13.46 2.24
C LYS A 118 11.40 -14.04 2.16
N MET A 119 10.39 -13.17 2.16
CA MET A 119 8.98 -13.55 2.08
C MET A 119 8.66 -14.33 0.78
N ILE A 120 9.18 -13.89 -0.37
CA ILE A 120 8.94 -14.55 -1.65
C ILE A 120 9.55 -15.96 -1.66
N LEU A 121 10.75 -16.11 -1.11
CA LEU A 121 11.41 -17.42 -1.03
C LEU A 121 10.67 -18.37 -0.08
N ALA A 122 10.29 -17.90 1.11
CA ALA A 122 9.50 -18.70 2.06
C ALA A 122 8.15 -19.13 1.47
N ALA A 123 7.43 -18.21 0.81
CA ALA A 123 6.17 -18.52 0.15
C ALA A 123 6.34 -19.58 -0.96
N ARG A 124 7.42 -19.50 -1.75
CA ARG A 124 7.76 -20.50 -2.77
C ARG A 124 7.98 -21.88 -2.14
N GLN A 125 8.78 -21.95 -1.08
CA GLN A 125 9.05 -23.21 -0.39
C GLN A 125 7.76 -23.82 0.20
N ARG A 126 6.92 -23.01 0.85
CA ARG A 126 5.62 -23.44 1.39
C ARG A 126 4.67 -23.93 0.29
N LEU A 127 4.71 -23.34 -0.89
CA LEU A 127 3.93 -23.79 -2.05
C LEU A 127 4.40 -25.17 -2.53
N LEU A 128 5.71 -25.38 -2.67
CA LEU A 128 6.27 -26.68 -3.08
C LEU A 128 5.93 -27.79 -2.08
N ALA A 129 6.01 -27.51 -0.77
CA ALA A 129 5.62 -28.46 0.27
C ALA A 129 4.13 -28.82 0.18
N GLN A 130 3.25 -27.85 -0.05
CA GLN A 130 1.81 -28.10 -0.25
C GLN A 130 1.51 -28.88 -1.53
N GLN A 131 2.26 -28.66 -2.62
CA GLN A 131 2.10 -29.44 -3.85
C GLN A 131 2.48 -30.91 -3.64
N ALA A 132 3.62 -31.17 -3.01
CA ALA A 132 4.04 -32.54 -2.68
C ALA A 132 3.02 -33.27 -1.79
N GLN A 133 2.42 -32.59 -0.81
CA GLN A 133 1.37 -33.16 0.04
C GLN A 133 0.08 -33.47 -0.75
N LYS A 134 -0.33 -32.58 -1.66
CA LYS A 134 -1.53 -32.78 -2.50
C LYS A 134 -1.36 -33.92 -3.50
N GLU A 135 -0.17 -34.03 -4.10
CA GLU A 135 0.16 -35.11 -5.04
C GLU A 135 0.21 -36.48 -4.34
N GLY A 136 0.72 -36.54 -3.10
CA GLY A 136 0.69 -37.77 -2.29
C GLY A 136 -0.71 -38.20 -1.83
N ALA A 137 -1.60 -37.24 -1.53
CA ALA A 137 -2.98 -37.53 -1.14
C ALA A 137 -3.88 -37.94 -2.32
N GLY A 138 -3.58 -37.49 -3.55
CA GLY A 138 -4.32 -37.87 -4.75
C GLY A 138 -3.95 -39.25 -5.32
N ALA A 139 -2.85 -39.84 -4.90
CA ALA A 139 -2.39 -41.16 -5.36
C ALA A 139 -2.86 -42.33 -4.46
N SER A 140 -3.63 -42.05 -3.41
CA SER A 140 -4.10 -43.04 -2.41
C SER A 140 -5.64 -43.14 -2.33
N SER A 141 -6.37 -42.73 -3.36
CA SER A 141 -7.83 -42.95 -3.53
C SER A 141 -8.13 -43.64 -4.85
#